data_AF-A0A239LTK9-F1
#
_entry.id   AF-A0A239LTK9-F1
#
_cell.length_a   1.000
_cell.length_b   1.000
_cell.length_c   1.000
_cell.angle_alpha   90.00
_cell.angle_beta   90.00
_cell.angle_gamma   90.00
#
_symmetry.space_group_name_H-M   'P 1'
#
loop_
_entity.id
_entity.type
_entity.pdbx_description
1 polymer ?
#
loop_
_entity_poly.entity_id
_entity_poly.type
_entity_poly.pdbx_seq_one_letter_code
_entity_poly.pdbx_strand_id
1 'polypeptide(L)'
;MWWLLIPVIGTVVAAVVNSDSEKEKEEAERQARAKSREQAEAHARKRDRDNAQTQRNQRLTKDIDAQLSELMTSHKADLILSGKSHAGVSIESLRAFVASPPLATAQGQLKALRLLAPNTRFSPQWLERERQAKALRAEIQGLKRLKRQLLDRSL
;
A
#
# COMPACT_ATOMS: atom_id res chain seq x y z
N MET A 1 -13.63 -28.39 72.47
CA MET A 1 -13.66 -29.77 72.99
C MET A 1 -14.03 -30.69 71.82
N TRP A 2 -13.33 -31.71 71.34
CA TRP A 2 -12.15 -32.51 71.71
C TRP A 2 -11.46 -32.95 70.39
N TRP A 3 -10.16 -32.70 70.17
CA TRP A 3 -9.00 -33.62 70.21
C TRP A 3 -9.13 -35.04 69.57
N LEU A 4 -8.19 -35.29 68.64
CA LEU A 4 -7.38 -36.51 68.37
C LEU A 4 -8.05 -37.82 67.90
N LEU A 5 -7.54 -38.40 66.81
CA LEU A 5 -6.37 -39.31 66.82
C LEU A 5 -6.04 -39.80 65.40
N ILE A 6 -4.75 -39.79 65.05
CA ILE A 6 -4.14 -40.53 63.92
C ILE A 6 -3.51 -41.80 64.52
N PRO A 7 -3.55 -42.95 63.82
CA PRO A 7 -2.28 -43.57 63.40
C PRO A 7 -2.38 -44.18 61.98
N VAL A 8 -1.58 -43.75 61.03
CA VAL A 8 -0.34 -44.40 60.51
C VAL A 8 -0.37 -45.95 60.46
N ILE A 9 -0.13 -46.47 59.25
CA ILE A 9 0.73 -47.60 58.84
C ILE A 9 0.00 -48.58 57.90
N GLY A 10 0.48 -48.57 56.66
CA GLY A 10 0.21 -49.54 55.62
C GLY A 10 1.17 -49.34 54.45
N THR A 11 2.47 -49.28 54.74
CA THR A 11 3.53 -49.59 53.75
C THR A 11 3.37 -51.10 53.40
N VAL A 12 3.53 -51.61 52.19
CA VAL A 12 4.73 -51.65 51.35
C VAL A 12 4.31 -52.22 49.96
N VAL A 13 4.68 -51.48 48.91
CA VAL A 13 5.30 -51.90 47.64
C VAL A 13 4.94 -53.27 47.01
N ALA A 14 4.36 -53.20 45.80
CA ALA A 14 4.76 -53.95 44.61
C ALA A 14 4.31 -53.12 43.39
N ALA A 15 5.20 -52.37 42.74
CA ALA A 15 5.95 -52.87 41.59
C ALA A 15 5.08 -53.68 40.61
N VAL A 16 4.18 -52.98 39.89
CA VAL A 16 3.96 -53.30 38.47
C VAL A 16 4.76 -52.25 37.69
N VAL A 17 6.00 -52.63 37.45
CA VAL A 17 6.87 -52.05 36.42
C VAL A 17 6.36 -52.53 35.06
N ASN A 18 6.59 -51.68 34.05
CA ASN A 18 6.72 -51.99 32.61
C ASN A 18 5.43 -52.10 31.76
N SER A 19 5.24 -51.39 30.64
CA SER A 19 6.21 -50.84 29.67
C SER A 19 5.65 -49.73 28.72
N ASP A 20 4.78 -48.82 29.15
CA ASP A 20 4.17 -47.84 28.19
C ASP A 20 4.50 -46.35 28.43
N SER A 21 4.95 -45.95 29.61
CA SER A 21 5.19 -44.52 29.91
C SER A 21 6.50 -43.97 29.32
N GLU A 22 7.54 -44.79 29.12
CA GLU A 22 8.71 -44.38 28.32
C GLU A 22 8.36 -44.26 26.84
N LYS A 23 7.51 -45.17 26.31
CA LYS A 23 6.99 -45.09 24.94
C LYS A 23 6.14 -43.85 24.73
N GLU A 24 5.20 -43.56 25.63
CA GLU A 24 4.35 -42.37 25.55
C GLU A 24 5.16 -41.08 25.68
N LYS A 25 6.17 -41.04 26.56
CA LYS A 25 7.04 -39.87 26.73
C LYS A 25 7.96 -39.67 25.53
N GLU A 26 8.50 -40.75 24.96
CA GLU A 26 9.29 -40.70 23.74
C GLU A 26 8.43 -40.32 22.54
N GLU A 27 7.19 -40.80 22.44
CA GLU A 27 6.21 -40.41 21.42
C GLU A 27 5.77 -38.95 21.57
N ALA A 28 5.56 -38.46 22.80
CA ALA A 28 5.29 -37.06 23.08
C ALA A 28 6.47 -36.14 22.69
N GLU A 29 7.71 -36.55 22.97
CA GLU A 29 8.91 -35.83 22.53
C GLU A 29 9.07 -35.85 21.01
N ARG A 30 8.79 -36.98 20.34
CA ARG A 30 8.80 -37.07 18.88
C ARG A 30 7.72 -36.17 18.27
N GLN A 31 6.51 -36.13 18.85
CA GLN A 31 5.45 -35.23 18.40
C GLN A 31 5.79 -33.75 18.63
N ALA A 32 6.41 -33.41 19.76
CA ALA A 32 6.86 -32.05 20.05
C ALA A 32 7.95 -31.60 19.06
N ARG A 33 8.89 -32.49 18.71
CA ARG A 33 9.91 -32.25 17.67
C ARG A 33 9.31 -32.15 16.26
N ALA A 34 8.26 -32.93 15.96
CA ALA A 34 7.55 -32.84 14.69
C ALA A 34 6.80 -31.50 14.57
N LYS A 35 6.06 -31.10 15.62
CA LYS A 35 5.36 -29.80 15.67
C LYS A 35 6.32 -28.62 15.62
N SER A 36 7.48 -28.70 16.27
CA SER A 36 8.48 -27.62 16.21
C SER A 36 9.12 -27.50 14.82
N ARG A 37 9.38 -28.62 14.13
CA ARG A 37 9.82 -28.63 12.73
C ARG A 37 8.75 -28.09 11.80
N GLU A 38 7.49 -28.51 11.96
CA GLU A 38 6.36 -27.99 11.18
C GLU A 38 6.17 -26.48 11.37
N GLN A 39 6.28 -25.98 12.60
CA GLN A 39 6.25 -24.55 12.89
C GLN A 39 7.44 -23.80 12.28
N ALA A 40 8.66 -24.35 12.41
CA ALA A 40 9.86 -23.77 11.81
C ALA A 40 9.75 -23.70 10.29
N GLU A 41 9.25 -24.75 9.64
CA GLU A 41 8.98 -24.78 8.20
C GLU A 41 7.87 -23.80 7.81
N ALA A 42 6.79 -23.69 8.59
CA ALA A 42 5.72 -22.73 8.35
C ALA A 42 6.24 -21.28 8.43
N HIS A 43 7.11 -20.99 9.41
CA HIS A 43 7.77 -19.69 9.54
C HIS A 43 8.75 -19.41 8.40
N ALA A 44 9.53 -20.40 7.97
CA ALA A 44 10.42 -20.28 6.82
C ALA A 44 9.63 -19.97 5.54
N ARG A 45 8.58 -20.75 5.26
CA ARG A 45 7.68 -20.52 4.12
C ARG A 45 7.02 -19.15 4.16
N LYS A 46 6.65 -18.66 5.35
CA LYS A 46 6.10 -17.30 5.51
C LYS A 46 7.13 -16.24 5.16
N ARG A 47 8.36 -16.35 5.69
CA ARG A 47 9.46 -15.43 5.39
C ARG A 47 9.81 -15.41 3.90
N ASP A 48 9.84 -16.57 3.26
CA ASP A 48 10.13 -16.67 1.82
C ASP A 48 9.05 -15.97 0.98
N ARG A 49 7.77 -16.12 1.35
CA ARG A 49 6.66 -15.39 0.72
C ARG A 49 6.76 -13.89 0.93
N ASP A 50 7.03 -13.44 2.15
CA ASP A 50 7.14 -12.02 2.48
C ASP A 50 8.33 -11.37 1.74
N ASN A 51 9.44 -12.08 1.64
CA ASN A 51 10.62 -11.66 0.88
C ASN A 51 10.34 -11.58 -0.62
N ALA A 52 9.71 -12.61 -1.20
CA ALA A 52 9.33 -12.63 -2.61
C ALA A 52 8.36 -11.48 -2.95
N GLN A 53 7.38 -11.23 -2.09
CA GLN A 53 6.44 -10.13 -2.25
C GLN A 53 7.13 -8.77 -2.16
N THR A 54 8.06 -8.60 -1.22
CA THR A 54 8.84 -7.37 -1.06
C THR A 54 9.69 -7.10 -2.30
N GLN A 55 10.39 -8.11 -2.82
CA GLN A 55 11.17 -7.98 -4.07
C GLN A 55 10.28 -7.61 -5.26
N ARG A 56 9.11 -8.25 -5.38
CA ARG A 56 8.14 -7.92 -6.44
C ARG A 56 7.67 -6.48 -6.35
N ASN A 57 7.31 -6.02 -5.15
CA ASN A 57 6.88 -4.64 -4.95
C ASN A 57 7.99 -3.64 -5.28
N GLN A 58 9.24 -3.93 -4.88
CA GLN A 58 10.39 -3.07 -5.19
C GLN A 58 10.65 -2.96 -6.69
N ARG A 59 10.53 -4.06 -7.44
CA ARG A 59 10.64 -4.06 -8.91
C ARG A 59 9.55 -3.19 -9.53
N LEU A 60 8.29 -3.41 -9.13
CA LEU A 60 7.16 -2.61 -9.60
C LEU A 60 7.33 -1.11 -9.34
N THR A 61 7.75 -0.72 -8.13
CA THR A 61 7.99 0.70 -7.81
C THR A 61 9.08 1.30 -8.69
N LYS A 62 10.16 0.56 -8.96
CA LYS A 62 11.26 1.04 -9.81
C LYS A 62 10.82 1.20 -11.26
N ASP A 63 10.09 0.22 -11.79
CA ASP A 63 9.59 0.26 -13.16
C ASP A 63 8.63 1.44 -13.37
N ILE A 64 7.71 1.65 -12.42
CA ILE A 64 6.77 2.79 -12.47
C ILE A 64 7.50 4.12 -12.32
N ASP A 65 8.49 4.22 -11.42
CA ASP A 65 9.29 5.43 -11.25
C ASP A 65 10.06 5.80 -12.54
N ALA A 66 10.60 4.79 -13.24
CA ALA A 66 11.28 4.96 -14.52
C ALA A 66 10.31 5.41 -15.62
N GLN A 67 9.17 4.73 -15.79
CA GLN A 67 8.14 5.10 -16.75
C GLN A 67 7.60 6.50 -16.51
N LEU A 68 7.40 6.87 -15.25
CA LEU A 68 6.92 8.20 -14.89
C LEU A 68 7.98 9.26 -15.20
N SER A 69 9.25 8.98 -14.94
CA SER A 69 10.35 9.89 -15.26
C SER A 69 10.50 10.08 -16.78
N GLU A 70 10.31 9.03 -17.57
CA GLU A 70 10.29 9.07 -19.03
C GLU A 70 9.10 9.90 -19.56
N LEU A 71 7.91 9.67 -19.00
CA LEU A 71 6.71 10.45 -19.34
C LEU A 71 6.91 11.94 -19.07
N MET A 72 7.45 12.29 -17.90
CA MET A 72 7.77 13.67 -17.53
C MET A 72 8.79 14.28 -18.49
N THR A 73 9.75 13.48 -18.95
CA THR A 73 10.77 13.91 -19.92
C THR A 73 10.17 14.18 -21.29
N SER A 74 9.21 13.36 -21.70
CA SER A 74 8.50 13.48 -22.98
C SER A 74 7.48 14.63 -22.98
N HIS A 75 6.99 15.03 -21.81
CA HIS A 75 5.94 16.05 -21.64
C HIS A 75 6.42 17.27 -20.84
N LYS A 76 7.72 17.60 -20.94
CA LYS A 76 8.34 18.76 -20.25
C LYS A 76 7.65 20.11 -20.53
N ALA A 77 6.98 20.21 -21.68
CA ALA A 77 6.19 21.39 -22.04
C ALA A 77 5.00 21.62 -21.10
N ASP A 78 4.47 20.55 -20.49
CA ASP A 78 3.24 20.59 -19.71
C ASP A 78 3.47 20.27 -18.23
N LEU A 79 4.34 19.31 -17.92
CA LEU A 79 4.63 18.84 -16.57
C LEU A 79 6.13 18.88 -16.28
N ILE A 80 6.48 19.22 -15.04
CA ILE A 80 7.87 19.23 -14.56
C ILE A 80 7.99 18.62 -13.16
N LEU A 81 9.13 17.97 -12.91
CA LEU A 81 9.53 17.50 -11.58
C LEU A 81 10.37 18.59 -10.90
N SER A 82 9.95 19.04 -9.72
CA SER A 82 10.68 20.06 -8.96
C SER A 82 11.83 19.43 -8.17
N GLY A 83 13.07 19.81 -8.49
CA GLY A 83 14.25 19.55 -7.66
C GLY A 83 14.73 18.09 -7.58
N LYS A 84 14.17 17.18 -8.38
CA LYS A 84 14.62 15.78 -8.47
C LYS A 84 14.60 15.30 -9.92
N SER A 85 15.54 14.43 -10.27
CA SER A 85 15.61 13.77 -11.59
C SER A 85 14.60 12.64 -11.74
N HIS A 86 14.07 12.13 -10.64
CA HIS A 86 13.12 11.01 -10.59
C HIS A 86 11.88 11.37 -9.77
N ALA A 87 10.79 10.65 -10.06
CA ALA A 87 9.47 10.97 -9.53
C ALA A 87 9.32 10.62 -8.03
N GLY A 88 10.07 9.63 -7.55
CA GLY A 88 10.13 9.22 -6.13
C GLY A 88 8.97 8.31 -5.73
N VAL A 89 8.55 7.41 -6.61
CA VAL A 89 7.40 6.51 -6.37
C VAL A 89 7.69 5.50 -5.26
N SER A 90 6.80 5.42 -4.28
CA SER A 90 6.80 4.41 -3.20
C SER A 90 5.57 3.49 -3.26
N ILE A 91 5.58 2.39 -2.50
CA ILE A 91 4.42 1.48 -2.42
C ILE A 91 3.20 2.19 -1.83
N GLU A 92 3.41 3.03 -0.82
CA GLU A 92 2.36 3.84 -0.19
C GLU A 92 1.75 4.82 -1.19
N SER A 93 2.61 5.47 -2.00
CA SER A 93 2.18 6.39 -3.05
C SER A 93 1.32 5.70 -4.12
N LEU A 94 1.70 4.48 -4.51
CA LEU A 94 0.95 3.65 -5.46
C LEU A 94 -0.41 3.26 -4.90
N ARG A 95 -0.46 2.81 -3.64
CA ARG A 95 -1.74 2.48 -2.98
C ARG A 95 -2.65 3.70 -2.88
N ALA A 96 -2.11 4.85 -2.51
CA ALA A 96 -2.87 6.09 -2.43
C ALA A 96 -3.42 6.51 -3.80
N PHE A 97 -2.63 6.36 -4.86
CA PHE A 97 -3.07 6.66 -6.22
C PHE A 97 -4.18 5.72 -6.71
N VAL A 98 -4.02 4.41 -6.52
CA VAL A 98 -5.04 3.42 -6.92
C VAL A 98 -6.35 3.61 -6.16
N ALA A 99 -6.28 4.02 -4.88
CA ALA A 99 -7.45 4.33 -4.07
C ALA A 99 -8.09 5.68 -4.41
N SER A 100 -7.42 6.53 -5.21
CA SER A 100 -7.95 7.86 -5.54
C SER A 100 -9.05 7.77 -6.59
N PRO A 101 -10.16 8.52 -6.42
CA PRO A 101 -11.23 8.53 -7.42
C PRO A 101 -10.75 9.17 -8.73
N PRO A 102 -11.30 8.77 -9.89
CA PRO A 102 -10.96 9.39 -11.15
C PRO A 102 -11.38 10.86 -11.16
N LEU A 103 -10.46 11.73 -11.58
CA LEU A 103 -10.67 13.18 -11.63
C LEU A 103 -10.70 13.64 -13.09
N ALA A 104 -11.76 14.35 -13.47
CA ALA A 104 -11.99 14.79 -14.85
C ALA A 104 -11.26 16.10 -15.22
N THR A 105 -10.86 16.91 -14.23
CA THR A 105 -10.21 18.20 -14.47
C THR A 105 -8.69 18.05 -14.50
N ALA A 106 -8.00 18.88 -15.29
CA ALA A 106 -6.53 18.88 -15.35
C ALA A 106 -5.89 19.07 -13.96
N GLN A 107 -6.42 20.01 -13.16
CA GLN A 107 -5.97 20.21 -11.78
C GLN A 107 -6.21 18.98 -10.89
N GLY A 108 -7.33 18.30 -11.08
CA GLY A 108 -7.63 17.05 -10.39
C GLY A 108 -6.67 15.94 -10.80
N GLN A 109 -6.43 15.76 -12.10
CA GLN A 109 -5.45 14.80 -12.62
C GLN A 109 -4.05 15.08 -12.07
N LEU A 110 -3.63 16.35 -12.01
CA LEU A 110 -2.36 16.72 -11.37
C LEU A 110 -2.36 16.37 -9.86
N LYS A 111 -3.47 16.59 -9.15
CA LYS A 111 -3.58 16.22 -7.74
C LYS A 111 -3.42 14.71 -7.54
N ALA A 112 -4.06 13.90 -8.38
CA ALA A 112 -3.88 12.45 -8.38
C ALA A 112 -2.42 12.08 -8.70
N LEU A 113 -1.83 12.68 -9.73
CA LEU A 113 -0.43 12.46 -10.10
C LEU A 113 0.55 12.81 -8.98
N ARG A 114 0.25 13.83 -8.16
CA ARG A 114 1.03 14.19 -6.98
C ARG A 114 0.93 13.18 -5.84
N LEU A 115 -0.07 12.29 -5.84
CA LEU A 115 -0.08 11.14 -4.92
C LEU A 115 1.02 10.15 -5.27
N LEU A 116 1.33 9.95 -6.57
CA LEU A 116 2.45 9.12 -7.03
C LEU A 116 3.79 9.84 -6.94
N ALA A 117 3.83 11.09 -7.40
CA ALA A 117 5.03 11.88 -7.57
C ALA A 117 4.83 13.28 -6.96
N PRO A 118 5.10 13.45 -5.66
CA PRO A 118 4.73 14.63 -4.88
C PRO A 118 5.27 15.96 -5.42
N ASN A 119 6.43 15.89 -6.10
CA ASN A 119 7.15 17.04 -6.63
C ASN A 119 6.72 17.44 -8.04
N THR A 120 5.69 16.79 -8.60
CA THR A 120 5.15 17.11 -9.91
C THR A 120 4.35 18.40 -9.87
N ARG A 121 4.55 19.26 -10.86
CA ARG A 121 3.78 20.50 -11.07
C ARG A 121 3.60 20.79 -12.56
N PHE A 122 2.61 21.61 -12.88
CA PHE A 122 2.49 22.16 -14.24
C PHE A 122 3.68 23.06 -14.56
N SER A 123 4.08 23.05 -15.82
CA SER A 123 5.09 23.97 -16.34
C SER A 123 4.55 25.41 -16.33
N PRO A 124 5.43 26.44 -16.25
CA PRO A 124 5.01 27.83 -16.40
C PRO A 124 4.34 28.11 -17.74
N GLN A 125 4.79 27.45 -18.81
CA GLN A 125 4.22 27.60 -20.16
C GLN A 125 2.78 27.09 -20.22
N TRP A 126 2.51 25.94 -19.61
CA TRP A 126 1.16 25.39 -19.52
C TRP A 126 0.22 26.31 -18.75
N LEU A 127 0.70 26.85 -17.61
CA LEU A 127 -0.08 27.79 -16.81
C LEU A 127 -0.45 29.05 -17.59
N GLU A 128 0.46 29.56 -18.41
CA GLU A 128 0.21 30.73 -19.24
C GLU A 128 -0.83 30.42 -20.34
N ARG A 129 -0.72 29.26 -21.00
CA ARG A 129 -1.73 28.80 -21.97
C ARG A 129 -3.12 28.67 -21.32
N GLU A 130 -3.21 28.13 -20.11
CA GLU A 130 -4.49 28.00 -19.40
C GLU A 130 -5.08 29.37 -19.04
N ARG A 131 -4.25 30.34 -18.65
CA ARG A 131 -4.71 31.72 -18.41
C ARG A 131 -5.27 32.35 -19.68
N GLN A 132 -4.56 32.23 -20.79
CA GLN A 132 -5.00 32.74 -22.10
C GLN A 132 -6.32 32.08 -22.54
N ALA A 133 -6.42 30.75 -22.42
CA ALA A 133 -7.65 30.02 -22.71
C ALA A 133 -8.82 30.49 -21.84
N LYS A 134 -8.58 30.76 -20.55
CA LYS A 134 -9.60 31.30 -19.65
C LYS A 134 -10.05 32.71 -20.06
N ALA A 135 -9.13 33.59 -20.47
CA ALA A 135 -9.45 34.92 -20.99
C ALA A 135 -10.32 34.83 -22.25
N LEU A 136 -9.92 34.00 -23.22
CA LEU A 136 -10.69 33.77 -24.45
C LEU A 136 -12.10 33.23 -24.17
N ARG A 137 -12.25 32.30 -23.22
CA ARG A 137 -13.58 31.81 -22.80
C ARG A 137 -14.45 32.94 -22.25
N ALA A 138 -13.89 33.89 -21.51
CA ALA A 138 -14.62 35.04 -20.98
C ALA A 138 -15.05 36.00 -22.11
N GLU A 139 -14.18 36.28 -23.07
CA GLU A 139 -14.50 37.11 -24.24
C GLU A 139 -15.62 36.49 -25.08
N ILE A 140 -15.54 35.19 -25.37
CA ILE A 140 -16.59 34.46 -26.10
C ILE A 140 -17.93 34.56 -25.37
N GLN A 141 -17.94 34.48 -24.03
CA GLN A 141 -19.16 34.65 -23.25
C GLN A 141 -19.69 36.09 -23.32
N GLY A 142 -18.81 37.09 -23.32
CA GLY A 142 -19.17 38.49 -23.55
C GLY A 142 -19.84 38.69 -24.90
N LEU A 143 -19.24 38.17 -25.98
CA LEU A 143 -19.80 38.21 -27.33
C LEU A 143 -21.16 37.51 -27.41
N LYS A 144 -21.32 36.36 -26.74
CA LYS A 144 -22.62 35.66 -26.67
C LYS A 144 -23.69 36.50 -25.97
N ARG A 145 -23.33 37.27 -24.94
CA ARG A 145 -24.28 38.17 -24.25
C ARG A 145 -24.68 39.34 -25.14
N LEU A 146 -23.71 39.99 -25.79
CA LEU A 146 -23.96 41.10 -26.73
C LEU A 146 -24.87 40.66 -27.87
N LYS A 147 -24.63 39.46 -28.44
CA LYS A 147 -25.51 38.88 -29.46
C LYS A 147 -26.95 38.76 -28.98
N ARG A 148 -27.18 38.27 -27.75
CA ARG A 148 -28.55 38.16 -27.19
C ARG A 148 -29.20 39.53 -27.03
N GLN A 149 -28.48 40.50 -26.48
CA GLN A 149 -29.00 41.86 -26.29
C GLN A 149 -29.41 42.53 -27.61
N LEU A 150 -28.69 42.27 -28.70
CA LEU A 150 -29.07 42.77 -30.03
C LEU A 150 -30.35 42.11 -30.55
N LEU A 151 -30.47 40.78 -30.40
CA LEU A 151 -31.67 40.05 -30.80
C LEU A 151 -32.89 40.48 -29.99
N ASP A 152 -32.74 40.64 -28.67
CA ASP A 152 -33.82 41.04 -27.76
C ASP A 152 -34.30 42.49 -28.00
N ARG A 153 -33.45 43.36 -28.56
CA ARG A 153 -33.81 44.74 -28.96
C ARG A 153 -34.40 44.86 -30.36
N SER A 154 -34.24 43.82 -31.18
CA SER A 154 -34.74 43.78 -32.56
C SER A 154 -36.14 43.18 -32.70
N LEU A 155 -36.72 42.73 -31.59
CA LEU A 155 -38.10 42.27 -31.43
C LEU A 155 -38.91 43.33 -30.68
#